data_AF-K2RYD0-F1
#
_entry.id   AF-K2RYD0-F1
#
_cell.length_a   1.000
_cell.length_b   1.000
_cell.length_c   1.000
_cell.angle_alpha   90.00
_cell.angle_beta   90.00
_cell.angle_gamma   90.00
#
_symmetry.space_group_name_H-M   'P 1'
#
loop_
_entity.id
_entity.type
_entity.pdbx_description
1 polymer ?
#
loop_
_entity_poly.entity_id
_entity_poly.type
_entity_poly.pdbx_seq_one_letter_code
_entity_poly.pdbx_strand_id
1 'polypeptide(L)'
;MDSNTNDVVTILLVNSDDATASDLASEFSTSGIDEYAYTPESTTTAPSEWPTLETMIANNTRLVTFVASLSASSNTVAPYLLDEFNFLFENPYDNTDPSNYTCTPDRPTSLKGDTAAAASGDRLFLMNHFLYASSGLGIEQPNTTYLDVTNAPNGTDSLGEHAAECSTTYGKAPWAVLVDFFNVGPAIASVDALNGVSGATSGRAEVSTERVTRQTDSSSSAAYSAVPRNSAAAAAIAGMVVAMMAL
;
A
#
# COMPACT_ATOMS: atom_id res chain seq x y z
N MET A 1 -10.83 -12.74 7.47
CA MET A 1 -9.66 -13.51 6.96
C MET A 1 -9.81 -15.00 7.27
N ASP A 2 -11.06 -15.45 7.40
CA ASP A 2 -11.41 -16.70 8.07
C ASP A 2 -11.55 -17.82 7.05
N SER A 3 -11.99 -17.46 5.85
CA SER A 3 -12.03 -18.37 4.68
C SER A 3 -10.66 -18.57 4.03
N ASN A 4 -9.69 -17.68 4.30
CA ASN A 4 -8.32 -17.76 3.80
C ASN A 4 -7.34 -17.73 4.98
N THR A 5 -7.18 -18.87 5.66
CA THR A 5 -6.41 -18.96 6.91
C THR A 5 -4.90 -18.82 6.73
N ASN A 6 -4.40 -18.96 5.50
CA ASN A 6 -2.98 -18.81 5.18
C ASN A 6 -2.62 -17.41 4.65
N ASP A 7 -3.60 -16.52 4.50
CA ASP A 7 -3.35 -15.16 4.04
C ASP A 7 -2.82 -14.33 5.21
N VAL A 8 -1.77 -13.56 4.94
CA VAL A 8 -1.30 -12.44 5.76
C VAL A 8 -1.63 -11.16 5.02
N VAL A 9 -2.30 -10.24 5.70
CA VAL A 9 -2.82 -9.00 5.14
C VAL A 9 -2.12 -7.82 5.81
N THR A 10 -1.78 -6.80 5.02
CA THR A 10 -1.33 -5.52 5.55
C THR A 10 -2.32 -4.43 5.16
N ILE A 11 -2.69 -3.60 6.14
CA ILE A 11 -3.48 -2.39 5.93
C ILE A 11 -2.54 -1.20 6.08
N LEU A 12 -2.44 -0.37 5.05
CA LEU A 12 -1.93 0.99 5.16
C LEU A 12 -3.12 1.95 5.21
N LEU A 13 -3.34 2.55 6.37
CA LEU A 13 -4.46 3.46 6.62
C LEU A 13 -3.99 4.91 6.61
N VAL A 14 -4.42 5.69 5.63
CA VAL A 14 -4.20 7.14 5.63
C VAL A 14 -5.21 7.80 6.56
N ASN A 15 -4.74 8.34 7.68
CA ASN A 15 -5.55 8.95 8.74
C ASN A 15 -5.71 10.46 8.51
N SER A 16 -6.36 10.85 7.41
CA SER A 16 -6.47 12.27 7.01
C SER A 16 -7.33 13.13 7.92
N ASP A 17 -8.23 12.51 8.69
CA ASP A 17 -9.15 13.21 9.61
C ASP A 17 -8.62 13.26 11.05
N ASP A 18 -7.36 12.89 11.28
CA ASP A 18 -6.71 12.86 12.59
C ASP A 18 -7.50 12.04 13.64
N ALA A 19 -8.10 10.93 13.22
CA ALA A 19 -8.81 10.03 14.13
C ALA A 19 -7.86 9.51 15.22
N THR A 20 -8.35 9.42 16.46
CA THR A 20 -7.50 8.94 17.56
C THR A 20 -7.28 7.43 17.46
N ALA A 21 -6.24 6.92 18.13
CA ALA A 21 -6.02 5.49 18.24
C ALA A 21 -7.26 4.76 18.82
N SER A 22 -7.99 5.41 19.73
CA SER A 22 -9.21 4.84 20.32
C SER A 22 -10.36 4.76 19.33
N ASP A 23 -10.52 5.78 18.47
CA ASP A 23 -11.57 5.78 17.45
C ASP A 23 -11.31 4.65 16.45
N LEU A 24 -10.09 4.55 15.94
CA LEU A 24 -9.68 3.48 15.03
C LEU A 24 -9.80 2.09 15.69
N ALA A 25 -9.37 1.95 16.94
CA ALA A 25 -9.49 0.69 17.69
C ALA A 25 -10.95 0.22 17.81
N SER A 26 -11.88 1.15 18.01
CA SER A 26 -13.30 0.82 18.14
C SER A 26 -13.88 0.22 16.84
N GLU A 27 -13.45 0.71 15.68
CA GLU A 27 -13.86 0.17 14.39
C GLU A 27 -13.21 -1.20 14.10
N PHE A 28 -11.92 -1.34 14.43
CA PHE A 28 -11.22 -2.62 14.32
C PHE A 28 -11.89 -3.69 15.19
N SER A 29 -12.20 -3.36 16.44
CA SER A 29 -12.88 -4.28 17.36
C SER A 29 -14.32 -4.59 16.93
N THR A 30 -15.05 -3.60 16.42
CA THR A 30 -16.41 -3.82 15.88
C THR A 30 -16.39 -4.79 14.69
N SER A 31 -15.36 -4.74 13.86
CA SER A 31 -15.18 -5.67 12.74
C SER A 31 -14.66 -7.05 13.16
N GLY A 32 -14.03 -7.16 14.34
CA GLY A 32 -13.31 -8.34 14.82
C GLY A 32 -11.96 -8.59 14.13
N ILE A 33 -11.48 -7.67 13.28
CA ILE A 33 -10.23 -7.86 12.55
C ILE A 33 -8.98 -7.72 13.45
N ASP A 34 -9.14 -7.07 14.61
CA ASP A 34 -8.12 -6.95 15.65
C ASP A 34 -7.70 -8.29 16.26
N GLU A 35 -8.55 -9.32 16.17
CA GLU A 35 -8.20 -10.70 16.57
C GLU A 35 -7.03 -11.29 15.76
N TYR A 36 -6.74 -10.73 14.58
CA TYR A 36 -5.62 -11.14 13.73
C TYR A 36 -4.40 -10.24 13.85
N ALA A 37 -4.45 -9.20 14.68
CA ALA A 37 -3.46 -8.13 14.64
C ALA A 37 -2.10 -8.56 15.22
N TYR A 38 -1.03 -8.33 14.46
CA TYR A 38 0.34 -8.44 14.92
C TYR A 38 0.75 -7.16 15.66
N THR A 39 1.39 -7.34 16.82
CA THR A 39 2.02 -6.26 17.58
C THR A 39 3.51 -6.58 17.75
N PRO A 40 4.42 -5.72 17.27
CA PRO A 40 5.85 -5.88 17.49
C PRO A 40 6.23 -5.60 18.95
N GLU A 41 7.42 -6.04 19.36
CA GLU A 41 7.93 -5.80 20.73
C GLU A 41 8.08 -4.32 21.06
N SER A 42 8.41 -3.49 20.06
CA SER A 42 8.47 -2.04 20.15
C SER A 42 7.47 -1.40 19.20
N THR A 43 6.66 -0.46 19.69
CA THR A 43 5.70 0.31 18.86
C THR A 43 6.31 1.60 18.29
N THR A 44 7.54 1.95 18.68
CA THR A 44 8.22 3.20 18.27
C THR A 44 9.46 2.97 17.42
N THR A 45 9.88 1.71 17.26
CA THR A 45 11.12 1.36 16.54
C THR A 45 10.85 0.12 15.69
N ALA A 46 11.22 0.19 14.41
CA ALA A 46 11.19 -0.97 13.52
C ALA A 46 12.04 -2.12 14.08
N PRO A 47 11.56 -3.38 14.03
CA PRO A 47 12.37 -4.52 14.40
C PRO A 47 13.43 -4.79 13.32
N SER A 48 14.62 -5.23 13.72
CA SER A 48 15.66 -5.66 12.77
C SER A 48 15.28 -6.93 12.01
N GLU A 49 14.39 -7.74 12.57
CA GLU A 49 13.84 -8.95 11.96
C GLU A 49 12.32 -8.99 12.16
N TRP A 50 11.58 -9.14 11.06
CA TRP A 50 10.14 -9.37 11.10
C TRP A 50 9.85 -10.87 11.24
N PRO A 51 8.73 -11.27 11.87
CA PRO A 51 8.32 -12.67 11.88
C PRO A 51 8.10 -13.18 10.45
N THR A 52 8.38 -14.45 10.23
CA THR A 52 8.07 -15.10 8.95
C THR A 52 6.56 -15.19 8.74
N LEU A 53 6.12 -15.26 7.48
CA LEU A 53 4.72 -15.54 7.13
C LEU A 53 4.18 -16.79 7.84
N GLU A 54 4.97 -17.88 7.88
CA GLU A 54 4.62 -19.11 8.58
C GLU A 54 4.37 -18.87 10.07
N THR A 55 5.24 -18.09 10.73
CA THR A 55 5.08 -17.75 12.15
C THR A 55 3.82 -16.92 12.39
N MET A 56 3.56 -15.93 11.54
CA MET A 56 2.36 -15.10 11.62
C MET A 56 1.08 -15.92 11.42
N ILE A 57 1.09 -16.87 10.49
CA ILE A 57 -0.02 -17.79 10.25
C ILE A 57 -0.25 -18.71 11.45
N ALA A 58 0.82 -19.35 11.95
CA ALA A 58 0.76 -20.27 13.08
C ALA A 58 0.25 -19.60 14.37
N ASN A 59 0.63 -18.34 14.59
CA ASN A 59 0.21 -17.56 15.76
C ASN A 59 -1.14 -16.85 15.56
N ASN A 60 -1.76 -16.97 14.39
CA ASN A 60 -2.95 -16.22 13.99
C ASN A 60 -2.79 -14.69 14.07
N THR A 61 -1.57 -14.17 14.01
CA THR A 61 -1.26 -12.72 13.96
C THR A 61 -1.03 -12.29 12.51
N ARG A 62 -2.04 -12.50 11.66
CA ARG A 62 -1.96 -12.39 10.20
C ARG A 62 -2.31 -11.01 9.65
N LEU A 63 -2.52 -10.01 10.49
CA LEU A 63 -2.82 -8.63 10.11
C LEU A 63 -1.71 -7.70 10.62
N VAL A 64 -1.09 -6.92 9.74
CA VAL A 64 -0.24 -5.78 10.11
C VAL A 64 -0.95 -4.50 9.72
N THR A 65 -0.99 -3.50 10.59
CA THR A 65 -1.61 -2.21 10.26
C THR A 65 -0.64 -1.07 10.47
N PHE A 66 -0.36 -0.32 9.41
CA PHE A 66 0.36 0.94 9.44
C PHE A 66 -0.64 2.09 9.28
N VAL A 67 -0.48 3.16 10.06
CA VAL A 67 -1.35 4.34 10.09
C VAL A 67 -0.52 5.58 9.77
N ALA A 68 -0.96 6.36 8.79
CA ALA A 68 -0.31 7.55 8.28
C ALA A 68 -1.13 8.80 8.65
N SER A 69 -0.94 9.45 9.80
CA SER A 69 0.03 9.13 10.87
C SER A 69 -0.67 8.86 12.20
N LEU A 70 0.06 8.30 13.17
CA LEU A 70 -0.44 8.10 14.53
C LEU A 70 0.67 8.40 15.55
N SER A 71 0.32 8.98 16.69
CA SER A 71 1.29 9.16 17.77
C SER A 71 1.56 7.83 18.49
N ALA A 72 2.59 7.10 18.05
CA ALA A 72 2.97 5.81 18.63
C ALA A 72 3.25 5.87 20.14
N SER A 73 3.85 6.95 20.63
CA SER A 73 4.20 7.11 22.05
C SER A 73 2.99 7.34 22.97
N SER A 74 1.86 7.79 22.42
CA SER A 74 0.61 7.98 23.16
C SER A 74 -0.44 6.91 22.88
N ASN A 75 -0.22 6.06 21.88
CA ASN A 75 -1.08 4.93 21.55
C ASN A 75 -0.85 3.76 22.52
N THR A 76 -1.57 3.77 23.65
CA THR A 76 -1.57 2.66 24.62
C THR A 76 -2.78 1.74 24.48
N VAL A 77 -3.82 2.17 23.76
CA VAL A 77 -5.10 1.46 23.63
C VAL A 77 -5.12 0.46 22.49
N ALA A 78 -4.29 0.66 21.45
CA ALA A 78 -4.24 -0.20 20.27
C ALA A 78 -2.81 -0.33 19.75
N PRO A 79 -1.91 -1.02 20.48
CA PRO A 79 -0.48 -1.10 20.14
C PRO A 79 -0.18 -1.78 18.79
N TYR A 80 -1.16 -2.47 18.20
CA TYR A 80 -1.09 -3.04 16.85
C TYR A 80 -1.30 -2.02 15.71
N LEU A 81 -1.77 -0.81 16.01
CA LEU A 81 -1.85 0.30 15.07
C LEU A 81 -0.50 1.02 15.05
N LEU A 82 0.34 0.65 14.09
CA LEU A 82 1.71 1.11 13.99
C LEU A 82 1.76 2.45 13.25
N ASP A 83 2.49 3.43 13.77
CA ASP A 83 2.76 4.64 12.99
C ASP A 83 3.61 4.29 11.76
N GLU A 84 3.10 4.57 10.57
CA GLU A 84 3.77 4.24 9.31
C GLU A 84 5.24 4.65 9.35
N PHE A 85 5.50 5.89 9.75
CA PHE A 85 6.81 6.49 9.71
C PHE A 85 7.68 6.17 10.93
N ASN A 86 7.37 5.14 11.70
CA ASN A 86 8.33 4.45 12.57
C ASN A 86 8.84 3.14 11.96
N PHE A 87 8.09 2.53 11.04
CA PHE A 87 8.34 1.19 10.52
C PHE A 87 8.62 1.15 9.02
N LEU A 88 8.09 2.11 8.27
CA LEU A 88 8.25 2.25 6.84
C LEU A 88 9.09 3.49 6.50
N PHE A 89 9.65 3.47 5.31
CA PHE A 89 10.05 4.66 4.57
C PHE A 89 9.62 4.50 3.12
N GLU A 90 9.50 5.61 2.42
CA GLU A 90 9.01 5.62 1.05
C GLU A 90 9.69 6.71 0.22
N ASN A 91 9.68 6.50 -1.10
CA ASN A 91 10.08 7.47 -2.11
C ASN A 91 8.91 8.42 -2.45
N PRO A 92 9.11 9.46 -3.28
CA PRO A 92 8.07 10.42 -3.63
C PRO A 92 6.79 9.76 -4.20
N TYR A 93 5.64 10.24 -3.74
CA TYR A 93 4.33 9.79 -4.21
C TYR A 93 3.76 10.67 -5.33
N ASP A 94 4.18 11.93 -5.41
CA ASP A 94 3.66 12.90 -6.36
C ASP A 94 4.45 12.90 -7.68
N ASN A 95 4.16 11.92 -8.53
CA ASN A 95 4.86 11.72 -9.80
C ASN A 95 3.98 12.15 -10.97
N THR A 96 4.35 13.23 -11.66
CA THR A 96 3.64 13.72 -12.88
C THR A 96 4.38 13.43 -14.18
N ASP A 97 5.63 12.94 -14.08
CA ASP A 97 6.48 12.53 -15.20
C ASP A 97 7.09 11.17 -14.84
N PRO A 98 7.09 10.17 -15.72
CA PRO A 98 7.67 8.86 -15.40
C PRO A 98 9.17 8.92 -15.06
N SER A 99 9.90 9.92 -15.55
CA SER A 99 11.30 10.14 -15.17
C SER A 99 11.49 10.64 -13.73
N ASN A 100 10.41 10.97 -13.01
CA ASN A 100 10.46 11.32 -11.60
C ASN A 100 10.60 10.10 -10.68
N TYR A 101 10.36 8.89 -11.19
CA TYR A 101 10.56 7.69 -10.39
C TYR A 101 12.00 7.62 -9.90
N THR A 102 12.14 7.46 -8.59
CA THR A 102 13.42 7.43 -7.91
C THR A 102 13.34 6.54 -6.70
N CYS A 103 14.46 5.91 -6.38
CA CYS A 103 14.62 5.18 -5.14
C CYS A 103 14.97 6.09 -3.96
N THR A 104 15.24 7.39 -4.17
CA THR A 104 15.60 8.31 -3.08
C THR A 104 14.46 8.45 -2.08
N PRO A 105 14.71 8.28 -0.77
CA PRO A 105 13.67 8.43 0.25
C PRO A 105 13.14 9.87 0.30
N ASP A 106 11.82 10.00 0.47
CA ASP A 106 11.14 11.28 0.69
C ASP A 106 10.50 11.36 2.08
N ARG A 107 9.91 10.26 2.55
CA ARG A 107 9.29 10.17 3.88
C ARG A 107 9.82 8.96 4.66
N PRO A 108 10.00 9.08 5.99
CA PRO A 108 9.84 10.30 6.79
C PRO A 108 10.87 11.38 6.44
N THR A 109 10.56 12.64 6.78
CA THR A 109 11.44 13.80 6.56
C THR A 109 12.86 13.58 7.12
N SER A 110 13.01 12.78 8.18
CA SER A 110 14.31 12.43 8.76
C SER A 110 15.21 11.58 7.85
N LEU A 111 14.65 10.89 6.87
CA LEU A 111 15.38 10.11 5.86
C LEU A 111 15.43 10.80 4.51
N LYS A 112 14.75 11.94 4.33
CA LYS A 112 14.59 12.59 3.02
C LYS A 112 15.96 12.88 2.37
N GLY A 113 16.18 12.31 1.18
CA GLY A 113 17.41 12.47 0.42
C GLY A 113 18.59 11.60 0.89
N ASP A 114 18.44 10.81 1.96
CA ASP A 114 19.52 10.02 2.56
C ASP A 114 19.32 8.51 2.31
N THR A 115 19.65 8.09 1.10
CA THR A 115 19.61 6.68 0.69
C THR A 115 20.50 5.79 1.57
N ALA A 116 21.62 6.30 2.08
CA ALA A 116 22.53 5.50 2.91
C ALA A 116 21.94 5.23 4.29
N ALA A 117 21.31 6.23 4.91
CA ALA A 117 20.58 6.05 6.16
C ALA A 117 19.37 5.13 5.98
N ALA A 118 18.62 5.28 4.88
CA ALA A 118 17.50 4.39 4.58
C ALA A 118 17.95 2.93 4.37
N ALA A 119 19.06 2.70 3.65
CA ALA A 119 19.59 1.37 3.39
C ALA A 119 20.16 0.66 4.64
N SER A 120 20.71 1.42 5.59
CA SER A 120 21.31 0.89 6.83
C SER A 120 20.33 0.79 8.00
N GLY A 121 19.10 1.32 7.85
CA GLY A 121 18.05 1.24 8.86
C GLY A 121 17.19 -0.01 8.75
N ASP A 122 16.40 -0.25 9.80
CA ASP A 122 15.51 -1.42 9.94
C ASP A 122 14.10 -1.21 9.35
N ARG A 123 13.84 -0.05 8.76
CA ARG A 123 12.54 0.27 8.16
C ARG A 123 12.33 -0.51 6.86
N LEU A 124 11.10 -0.92 6.63
CA LEU A 124 10.69 -1.55 5.38
C LEU A 124 10.50 -0.48 4.30
N PHE A 125 10.90 -0.79 3.07
CA PHE A 125 10.75 0.13 1.94
C PHE A 125 9.39 -0.04 1.27
N LEU A 126 8.56 1.00 1.33
CA LEU A 126 7.31 1.13 0.59
C LEU A 126 7.58 1.92 -0.69
N MET A 127 7.48 1.30 -1.85
CA MET A 127 7.76 1.95 -3.12
C MET A 127 6.48 2.51 -3.74
N ASN A 128 6.36 3.83 -3.78
CA ASN A 128 5.37 4.53 -4.58
C ASN A 128 5.77 4.45 -6.06
N HIS A 129 4.88 3.88 -6.88
CA HIS A 129 5.05 3.77 -8.33
C HIS A 129 3.70 3.91 -9.03
N PHE A 130 3.18 5.13 -9.03
CA PHE A 130 1.98 5.52 -9.78
C PHE A 130 2.23 6.88 -10.43
N LEU A 131 1.46 7.20 -11.47
CA LEU A 131 1.66 8.40 -12.28
C LEU A 131 0.38 9.23 -12.30
N TYR A 132 0.50 10.51 -11.98
CA TYR A 132 -0.58 11.47 -12.13
C TYR A 132 -0.58 12.11 -13.52
N ALA A 133 -1.77 12.42 -14.00
CA ALA A 133 -2.00 13.33 -15.10
C ALA A 133 -2.71 14.57 -14.56
N SER A 134 -2.15 15.75 -14.82
CA SER A 134 -2.82 17.01 -14.47
C SER A 134 -3.98 17.27 -15.43
N SER A 135 -5.15 17.50 -14.87
CA SER A 135 -6.29 18.08 -15.58
C SER A 135 -6.35 19.59 -15.34
N GLY A 136 -7.20 20.29 -16.10
CA GLY A 136 -7.38 21.73 -15.91
C GLY A 136 -7.73 22.07 -14.44
N LEU A 137 -7.33 23.26 -13.98
CA LEU A 137 -7.54 23.76 -12.61
C LEU A 137 -6.64 23.13 -11.52
N GLY A 138 -5.56 22.43 -11.90
CA GLY A 138 -4.59 21.88 -10.94
C GLY A 138 -5.09 20.63 -10.21
N ILE A 139 -6.07 19.95 -10.79
CA ILE A 139 -6.58 18.68 -10.28
C ILE A 139 -5.77 17.56 -10.91
N GLU A 140 -5.16 16.73 -10.08
CA GLU A 140 -4.43 15.54 -10.50
C GLU A 140 -5.26 14.28 -10.31
N GLN A 141 -5.09 13.35 -11.23
CA GLN A 141 -5.79 12.07 -11.25
C GLN A 141 -4.86 11.01 -11.83
N PRO A 142 -5.04 9.72 -11.51
CA PRO A 142 -4.23 8.66 -12.10
C PRO A 142 -4.17 8.75 -13.63
N ASN A 143 -2.98 8.62 -14.19
CA ASN A 143 -2.76 8.65 -15.63
C ASN A 143 -3.16 7.31 -16.27
N THR A 144 -4.47 7.12 -16.43
CA THR A 144 -5.05 5.89 -16.97
C THR A 144 -4.59 5.54 -18.39
N THR A 145 -4.10 6.53 -19.15
CA THR A 145 -3.57 6.30 -20.51
C THR A 145 -2.18 5.68 -20.52
N TYR A 146 -1.43 5.76 -19.41
CA TYR A 146 -0.05 5.29 -19.30
C TYR A 146 0.10 4.00 -18.48
N LEU A 147 -1.02 3.43 -17.98
CA LEU A 147 -1.02 2.22 -17.13
C LEU A 147 -0.31 1.01 -17.73
N ASP A 148 -0.42 0.80 -19.05
CA ASP A 148 0.25 -0.32 -19.74
C ASP A 148 1.77 -0.19 -19.69
N VAL A 149 2.30 1.00 -19.40
CA VAL A 149 3.74 1.26 -19.23
C VAL A 149 4.08 1.31 -17.74
N THR A 150 3.42 2.16 -16.94
CA THR A 150 3.69 2.28 -15.48
C THR A 150 3.67 0.92 -14.82
N ASN A 151 2.61 0.14 -14.97
CA ASN A 151 2.50 -1.09 -14.21
C ASN A 151 3.25 -2.28 -14.87
N ALA A 152 3.87 -2.10 -16.03
CA ALA A 152 4.50 -3.18 -16.77
C ALA A 152 5.65 -3.87 -15.99
N PRO A 153 5.89 -5.16 -16.25
CA PRO A 153 7.01 -5.87 -15.64
C PRO A 153 8.37 -5.58 -16.28
N ASN A 154 8.40 -4.96 -17.46
CA ASN A 154 9.65 -4.66 -18.16
C ASN A 154 9.46 -3.41 -19.04
N GLY A 155 10.57 -2.78 -19.38
CA GLY A 155 10.62 -1.63 -20.27
C GLY A 155 10.83 -0.31 -19.52
N THR A 156 11.27 0.70 -20.25
CA THR A 156 11.50 2.04 -19.68
C THR A 156 10.26 2.54 -18.95
N ASP A 157 10.47 3.17 -17.79
CA ASP A 157 9.43 3.75 -16.93
C ASP A 157 8.50 2.74 -16.24
N SER A 158 8.77 1.45 -16.37
CA SER A 158 7.92 0.40 -15.83
C SER A 158 8.21 0.06 -14.36
N LEU A 159 7.20 -0.50 -13.69
CA LEU A 159 7.28 -0.98 -12.32
C LEU A 159 8.42 -1.97 -12.12
N GLY A 160 8.59 -2.90 -13.07
CA GLY A 160 9.64 -3.92 -12.98
C GLY A 160 11.06 -3.34 -13.00
N GLU A 161 11.34 -2.38 -13.89
CA GLU A 161 12.65 -1.72 -13.96
C GLU A 161 12.90 -0.85 -12.72
N HIS A 162 11.92 -0.06 -12.30
CA HIS A 162 12.04 0.78 -11.10
C HIS A 162 12.26 -0.07 -9.84
N ALA A 163 11.52 -1.17 -9.69
CA ALA A 163 11.69 -2.07 -8.56
C ALA A 163 13.05 -2.79 -8.58
N ALA A 164 13.58 -3.14 -9.76
CA ALA A 164 14.92 -3.72 -9.89
C ALA A 164 16.04 -2.72 -9.57
N GLU A 165 15.88 -1.45 -9.98
CA GLU A 165 16.78 -0.36 -9.61
C GLU A 165 16.81 -0.16 -8.08
N CYS A 166 15.64 -0.11 -7.43
CA CYS A 166 15.58 0.07 -5.99
C CYS A 166 16.06 -1.17 -5.24
N SER A 167 15.83 -2.37 -5.79
CA SER A 167 16.41 -3.61 -5.24
C SER A 167 17.94 -3.56 -5.23
N THR A 168 18.55 -3.03 -6.29
CA THR A 168 19.99 -2.83 -6.38
C THR A 168 20.47 -1.77 -5.40
N THR A 169 19.72 -0.66 -5.28
CA THR A 169 20.04 0.46 -4.38
C THR A 169 20.04 0.05 -2.91
N TYR A 170 19.05 -0.73 -2.48
CA TYR A 170 18.86 -1.13 -1.09
C TYR A 170 19.41 -2.52 -0.75
N GLY A 171 19.88 -3.28 -1.75
CA GLY A 171 20.35 -4.65 -1.59
C GLY A 171 19.25 -5.67 -1.27
N LYS A 172 17.98 -5.27 -1.36
CA LYS A 172 16.78 -6.06 -1.11
C LYS A 172 15.59 -5.45 -1.86
N ALA A 173 14.63 -6.28 -2.25
CA ALA A 173 13.43 -5.81 -2.92
C ALA A 173 12.64 -4.83 -2.05
N PRO A 174 11.86 -3.91 -2.65
CA PRO A 174 10.82 -3.19 -1.92
C PRO A 174 9.94 -4.18 -1.16
N TRP A 175 9.54 -3.83 0.07
CA TRP A 175 8.64 -4.66 0.87
C TRP A 175 7.20 -4.57 0.37
N ALA A 176 6.81 -3.46 -0.24
CA ALA A 176 5.54 -3.34 -0.93
C ALA A 176 5.63 -2.30 -2.04
N VAL A 177 4.76 -2.43 -3.03
CA VAL A 177 4.62 -1.45 -4.12
C VAL A 177 3.21 -0.89 -4.12
N LEU A 178 3.11 0.43 -4.24
CA LEU A 178 1.85 1.14 -4.43
C LEU A 178 1.72 1.50 -5.89
N VAL A 179 0.62 1.08 -6.50
CA VAL A 179 0.28 1.32 -7.91
C VAL A 179 -1.20 1.67 -8.04
N ASP A 180 -1.54 2.44 -9.06
CA ASP A 180 -2.94 2.63 -9.47
C ASP A 180 -3.35 1.53 -10.46
N PHE A 181 -4.57 0.98 -10.32
CA PHE A 181 -5.13 -0.03 -11.22
C PHE A 181 -4.21 -1.25 -11.45
N PHE A 182 -3.81 -1.93 -10.36
CA PHE A 182 -2.88 -3.07 -10.39
C PHE A 182 -3.23 -4.18 -11.42
N ASN A 183 -4.50 -4.24 -11.84
CA ASN A 183 -5.03 -5.20 -12.79
C ASN A 183 -4.65 -4.91 -14.26
N VAL A 184 -4.21 -3.69 -14.58
CA VAL A 184 -3.80 -3.25 -15.94
C VAL A 184 -2.28 -3.10 -15.98
N GLY A 185 -1.64 -3.62 -17.05
CA GLY A 185 -0.18 -3.69 -17.21
C GLY A 185 0.42 -4.51 -16.08
N PRO A 186 0.53 -5.85 -16.15
CA PRO A 186 0.35 -6.70 -14.96
C PRO A 186 1.36 -6.42 -13.83
N ALA A 187 1.01 -5.55 -12.88
CA ALA A 187 1.85 -5.18 -11.74
C ALA A 187 2.21 -6.41 -10.89
N ILE A 188 1.26 -7.34 -10.79
CA ILE A 188 1.44 -8.62 -10.11
C ILE A 188 2.57 -9.45 -10.72
N ALA A 189 2.85 -9.33 -12.02
CA ALA A 189 3.97 -10.04 -12.64
C ALA A 189 5.33 -9.51 -12.17
N SER A 190 5.47 -8.18 -11.99
CA SER A 190 6.64 -7.58 -11.34
C SER A 190 6.77 -8.08 -9.90
N VAL A 191 5.62 -8.25 -9.23
CA VAL A 191 5.56 -8.77 -7.87
C VAL A 191 6.02 -10.21 -7.75
N ASP A 192 5.54 -11.07 -8.63
CA ASP A 192 5.94 -12.46 -8.68
C ASP A 192 7.44 -12.59 -8.97
N ALA A 193 7.97 -11.79 -9.90
CA ALA A 193 9.37 -11.79 -10.25
C ALA A 193 10.27 -11.44 -9.05
N LEU A 194 9.95 -10.39 -8.28
CA LEU A 194 10.74 -10.01 -7.10
C LEU A 194 10.63 -11.02 -5.95
N ASN A 195 9.54 -11.77 -5.87
CA ASN A 195 9.37 -12.84 -4.88
C ASN A 195 9.87 -14.22 -5.37
N GLY A 196 10.46 -14.30 -6.58
CA GLY A 196 10.90 -15.57 -7.17
C GLY A 196 9.76 -16.55 -7.49
N VAL A 197 8.51 -16.07 -7.53
CA VAL A 197 7.34 -16.87 -7.88
C VAL A 197 7.36 -17.09 -9.38
N SER A 198 7.41 -18.36 -9.79
CA SER A 198 7.40 -18.75 -11.19
C SER A 198 6.37 -19.84 -11.45
N GLY A 199 5.80 -19.85 -12.66
CA GLY A 199 4.81 -20.84 -13.06
C GLY A 199 3.40 -20.54 -12.54
N ALA A 200 2.58 -21.60 -12.41
CA ALA A 200 1.18 -21.47 -12.03
C ALA A 200 1.03 -21.29 -10.52
N THR A 201 0.37 -20.21 -10.11
CA THR A 201 -0.06 -19.99 -8.72
C THR A 201 -1.47 -20.54 -8.51
N SER A 202 -1.68 -21.37 -7.50
CA SER A 202 -3.03 -21.81 -7.10
C SER A 202 -3.65 -20.84 -6.09
N GLY A 203 -4.96 -20.63 -6.17
CA GLY A 203 -5.71 -19.85 -5.18
C GLY A 203 -5.78 -18.34 -5.44
N ARG A 204 -5.12 -17.83 -6.50
CA ARG A 204 -5.33 -16.45 -6.95
C ARG A 204 -6.67 -16.33 -7.65
N ALA A 205 -7.42 -15.27 -7.33
CA ALA A 205 -8.58 -14.90 -8.11
C ALA A 205 -8.13 -14.38 -9.48
N GLU A 206 -8.82 -14.80 -10.54
CA GLU A 206 -8.67 -14.19 -11.85
C GLU A 206 -9.26 -12.78 -11.80
N VAL A 207 -8.43 -11.77 -12.06
CA VAL A 207 -8.85 -10.37 -12.09
C VAL A 207 -8.88 -9.91 -13.55
N SER A 208 -9.93 -9.20 -13.94
CA SER A 208 -10.04 -8.64 -15.29
C SER A 208 -8.88 -7.68 -15.57
N THR A 209 -8.28 -7.78 -16.76
CA THR A 209 -7.29 -6.81 -17.24
C THR A 209 -7.94 -5.61 -17.94
N GLU A 210 -9.27 -5.55 -17.96
CA GLU A 210 -9.99 -4.41 -18.50
C GLU A 210 -9.75 -3.16 -17.65
N ARG A 211 -9.54 -2.03 -18.31
CA ARG A 211 -9.55 -0.72 -17.65
C ARG A 211 -10.94 -0.49 -17.07
N VAL A 212 -11.00 -0.11 -15.79
CA VAL A 212 -12.25 0.35 -15.19
C VAL A 212 -12.69 1.61 -15.92
N THR A 213 -13.68 1.48 -16.79
CA THR A 213 -14.31 2.61 -17.46
C THR A 213 -15.47 3.07 -16.59
N ARG A 214 -15.70 4.39 -16.51
CA ARG A 214 -16.88 4.92 -15.84
C ARG A 214 -18.12 4.37 -16.56
N GLN A 215 -18.83 3.44 -15.92
CA GLN A 215 -20.17 3.08 -16.38
C GLN A 215 -20.99 4.37 -16.39
N THR A 216 -21.41 4.80 -17.57
CA THR A 216 -22.55 5.69 -17.69
C THR A 216 -23.75 4.81 -17.44
N ASP A 217 -24.21 4.77 -16.19
CA ASP A 217 -25.47 4.13 -15.83
C ASP A 217 -26.59 4.76 -16.66
N SER A 218 -26.88 4.12 -17.78
CA SER A 218 -28.03 4.37 -18.63
C SER A 218 -28.95 3.15 -18.53
N SER A 219 -29.33 2.80 -17.30
CA SER A 219 -30.46 1.90 -17.10
C SER A 219 -31.30 2.32 -15.88
N SER A 220 -32.48 2.85 -16.22
CA SER A 220 -33.71 2.97 -15.42
C SER A 220 -33.68 3.71 -14.09
N SER A 221 -34.35 4.86 -14.10
CA SER A 221 -34.98 5.51 -12.96
C SER A 221 -35.82 4.53 -12.12
N ALA A 222 -35.29 4.06 -11.00
CA ALA A 222 -36.08 3.65 -9.84
C ALA A 222 -35.96 4.75 -8.80
N ALA A 223 -37.09 5.40 -8.49
CA ALA A 223 -37.16 6.53 -7.57
C ALA A 223 -36.73 6.10 -6.16
N TYR A 224 -35.51 6.49 -5.75
CA TYR A 224 -35.13 6.53 -4.35
C TYR A 224 -35.50 7.91 -3.79
N SER A 225 -36.47 7.91 -2.88
CA SER A 225 -36.90 9.08 -2.14
C SER A 225 -35.72 9.75 -1.45
N ALA A 226 -35.61 11.06 -1.63
CA ALA A 226 -34.55 11.89 -1.08
C ALA A 226 -34.50 11.83 0.45
N VAL A 227 -33.35 11.42 0.99
CA VAL A 227 -32.92 11.78 2.35
C VAL A 227 -31.99 12.99 2.22
N PRO A 228 -32.10 14.04 3.07
CA PRO A 228 -31.39 15.29 2.84
C PRO A 228 -29.88 15.10 2.98
N ARG A 229 -29.14 15.63 2.00
CA ARG A 229 -27.69 15.72 1.99
C ARG A 229 -27.22 16.64 3.11
N ASN A 230 -26.45 16.11 4.05
CA ASN A 230 -25.46 16.89 4.79
C ASN A 230 -24.08 16.26 4.57
N SER A 231 -23.14 17.14 4.24
CA SER A 231 -21.67 16.99 4.31
C SER A 231 -20.94 16.14 3.27
N ALA A 232 -19.82 16.74 2.84
CA ALA A 232 -18.75 16.32 1.94
C ALA A 232 -18.66 14.83 1.59
N ALA A 233 -18.77 14.54 0.29
CA ALA A 233 -18.27 13.28 -0.25
C ALA A 233 -16.73 13.36 -0.30
N ALA A 234 -16.06 12.78 0.69
CA ALA A 234 -14.67 12.39 0.56
C ALA A 234 -14.61 11.24 -0.45
N ALA A 235 -13.95 11.44 -1.57
CA ALA A 235 -13.61 10.36 -2.48
C ALA A 235 -12.48 9.55 -1.82
N ALA A 236 -12.82 8.47 -1.13
CA ALA A 236 -11.85 7.49 -0.72
C ALA A 236 -11.38 6.74 -1.97
N ILE A 237 -10.23 7.14 -2.53
CA ILE A 237 -9.49 6.30 -3.46
C ILE A 237 -8.85 5.22 -2.59
N ALA A 238 -9.43 4.02 -2.60
CA ALA A 238 -8.81 2.85 -2.01
C ALA A 238 -7.62 2.45 -2.89
N GLY A 239 -6.44 2.99 -2.57
CA GLY A 239 -5.19 2.44 -3.07
C GLY A 239 -5.02 1.03 -2.50
N MET A 240 -4.85 0.02 -3.37
CA MET A 240 -4.53 -1.32 -2.92
C MET A 240 -3.01 -1.43 -2.82
N VAL A 241 -2.51 -1.61 -1.59
CA VAL A 241 -1.11 -1.97 -1.37
C VAL A 241 -0.91 -3.40 -1.84
N VAL A 242 -0.05 -3.61 -2.85
CA VAL A 242 0.38 -4.96 -3.20
C VAL A 242 1.69 -5.21 -2.45
N ALA A 243 1.58 -5.94 -1.33
CA ALA A 243 2.73 -6.27 -0.51
C ALA A 243 3.61 -7.34 -1.18
N MET A 244 4.92 -7.15 -1.11
CA MET A 244 5.97 -8.07 -1.56
C MET A 244 6.72 -8.57 -0.32
N MET A 245 6.42 -9.76 0.17
CA MET A 245 7.24 -10.34 1.24
C MET A 245 8.34 -11.21 0.65
N ALA A 246 9.44 -10.57 0.26
CA ALA A 246 10.70 -11.27 0.03
C ALA A 246 11.33 -11.60 1.39
N LEU A 247 11.49 -12.90 1.66
CA LEU A 247 12.25 -13.46 2.79
C LEU A 247 13.76 -13.23 2.61
#